data_AF-A0AAU1YJJ7-F1
#
_entry.id   AF-A0AAU1YJJ7-F1
#
_cell.length_a   1.000
_cell.length_b   1.000
_cell.length_c   1.000
_cell.angle_alpha   90.00
_cell.angle_beta   90.00
_cell.angle_gamma   90.00
#
_symmetry.space_group_name_H-M   'P 1'
#
loop_
_entity.id
_entity.type
_entity.pdbx_description
1 polymer ?
#
loop_
_entity_poly.entity_id
_entity_poly.type
_entity_poly.pdbx_seq_one_letter_code
_entity_poly.pdbx_strand_id
1 'polypeptide(L)'
;MTAIQGAEISGRGRVLVAMVAQGHTTDRVARALRLSRHTVGEEISVLLDRFNCRNRAELVAYCYVNRILPIGIWPPPCGPVEEVSDVFDPLTALREAGLPVDQLSTAQREVLAALTEEEAAVVVSVQHRLVEADAGTDADVWAHDLKLL
;
A
#
# COMPACT_ATOMS: atom_id res chain seq x y z
N MET A 1 13.16 26.27 -10.23
CA MET A 1 12.23 26.19 -9.09
C MET A 1 10.81 26.23 -9.66
N THR A 2 10.29 25.10 -10.13
CA THR A 2 8.99 25.04 -10.82
C THR A 2 7.94 24.59 -9.82
N ALA A 3 6.95 25.46 -9.61
CA ALA A 3 6.00 25.39 -8.53
C ALA A 3 5.17 24.11 -8.55
N ILE A 4 4.85 23.67 -7.34
CA ILE A 4 3.95 22.58 -6.97
C ILE A 4 2.54 22.93 -7.48
N GLN A 5 2.25 22.72 -8.77
CA GLN A 5 0.89 22.86 -9.33
C GLN A 5 0.10 21.54 -9.30
N GLY A 6 0.71 20.45 -8.82
CA GLY A 6 0.02 19.16 -8.61
C GLY A 6 -1.05 19.19 -7.52
N ALA A 7 -1.19 20.30 -6.77
CA ALA A 7 -2.07 20.42 -5.61
C ALA A 7 -3.53 20.83 -5.93
N GLU A 8 -3.87 21.27 -7.15
CA GLU A 8 -5.20 21.80 -7.46
C GLU A 8 -6.04 20.96 -8.45
N ILE A 9 -5.86 19.64 -8.46
CA ILE A 9 -6.88 18.76 -9.05
C ILE A 9 -7.83 18.29 -7.94
N SER A 10 -9.13 18.57 -8.10
CA SER A 10 -10.15 18.02 -7.21
C SER A 10 -10.03 16.49 -7.17
N GLY A 11 -10.29 15.86 -6.02
CA GLY A 11 -10.23 14.39 -5.91
C GLY A 11 -11.07 13.68 -6.97
N ARG A 12 -12.22 14.27 -7.36
CA ARG A 12 -13.05 13.80 -8.48
C ARG A 12 -12.36 13.94 -9.84
N GLY A 13 -11.64 15.05 -10.07
CA GLY A 13 -10.85 15.26 -11.28
C GLY A 13 -9.70 14.26 -11.41
N ARG A 14 -9.05 13.91 -10.29
CA ARG A 14 -8.00 12.87 -10.26
C ARG A 14 -8.55 11.51 -10.67
N VAL A 15 -9.70 11.13 -10.10
CA VAL A 15 -10.42 9.90 -10.45
C VAL A 15 -10.82 9.91 -11.94
N LEU A 16 -11.30 11.04 -12.44
CA LEU A 16 -11.65 11.19 -13.85
C LEU A 16 -10.43 10.93 -14.75
N VAL A 17 -9.29 11.57 -14.48
CA VAL A 17 -8.08 11.37 -15.30
C VAL A 17 -7.55 9.94 -15.17
N ALA A 18 -7.63 9.31 -14.00
CA ALA A 18 -7.28 7.90 -13.83
C ALA A 18 -8.14 7.00 -14.71
N MET A 19 -9.46 7.21 -14.75
CA MET A 19 -10.34 6.42 -15.64
C MET A 19 -10.08 6.70 -17.13
N VAL A 20 -9.73 7.93 -17.49
CA VAL A 20 -9.33 8.26 -18.87
C VAL A 20 -8.02 7.56 -19.24
N ALA A 21 -7.05 7.52 -18.31
CA ALA A 21 -5.80 6.79 -18.49
C ALA A 21 -6.07 5.29 -18.70
N GLN A 22 -7.00 4.69 -17.95
CA GLN A 22 -7.44 3.30 -18.15
C GLN A 22 -8.16 3.03 -19.49
N GLY A 23 -8.43 4.05 -20.30
CA GLY A 23 -9.11 3.91 -21.59
C GLY A 23 -10.64 3.89 -21.50
N HIS A 24 -11.25 4.34 -20.39
CA HIS A 24 -12.69 4.45 -20.31
C HIS A 24 -13.25 5.53 -21.24
N THR A 25 -14.39 5.22 -21.87
CA THR A 25 -15.15 6.21 -22.64
C THR A 25 -15.84 7.22 -21.71
N THR A 26 -16.19 8.39 -22.23
CA THR A 26 -16.93 9.40 -21.46
C THR A 26 -18.25 8.88 -20.91
N ASP A 27 -18.91 7.95 -21.59
CA ASP A 27 -20.13 7.28 -21.07
C ASP A 27 -19.86 6.38 -19.87
N ARG A 28 -18.76 5.61 -19.92
CA ARG A 28 -18.37 4.75 -18.80
C ARG A 28 -17.96 5.59 -17.59
N VAL A 29 -17.22 6.67 -17.81
CA VAL A 29 -16.85 7.65 -16.79
C VAL A 29 -18.09 8.31 -16.19
N ALA A 30 -19.03 8.76 -17.02
CA ALA A 30 -20.28 9.39 -16.57
C ALA A 30 -21.10 8.44 -15.70
N ARG A 31 -21.25 7.17 -16.12
CA ARG A 31 -21.94 6.14 -15.34
C ARG A 31 -21.24 5.86 -14.01
N ALA A 32 -19.91 5.76 -14.01
CA ALA A 32 -19.12 5.48 -12.81
C ALA A 32 -19.21 6.63 -11.78
N LEU A 33 -19.19 7.88 -12.25
CA LEU A 33 -19.24 9.07 -11.40
C LEU A 33 -20.67 9.56 -11.09
N ARG A 34 -21.71 8.91 -11.64
CA ARG A 34 -23.10 9.35 -11.57
C ARG A 34 -23.29 10.78 -12.10
N LEU A 35 -22.59 11.11 -13.17
CA LEU A 35 -22.64 12.40 -13.87
C LEU A 35 -23.28 12.25 -15.25
N SER A 36 -23.63 13.37 -15.86
CA SER A 36 -24.02 13.37 -17.28
C SER A 36 -22.78 13.27 -18.18
N ARG A 37 -22.95 12.74 -19.39
CA ARG A 37 -21.89 12.73 -20.43
C ARG A 37 -21.36 14.12 -20.73
N HIS A 38 -22.26 15.11 -20.73
CA HIS A 38 -21.93 16.51 -20.98
C HIS A 38 -21.02 17.06 -19.89
N THR A 39 -21.37 16.85 -18.62
CA THR A 39 -20.56 17.27 -17.46
C THR A 39 -19.17 16.65 -17.50
N VAL A 40 -19.04 15.36 -17.85
CA VAL A 40 -17.73 14.72 -17.99
C VAL A 40 -16.90 15.36 -19.11
N GLY A 41 -17.54 15.70 -20.24
CA GLY A 41 -16.87 16.40 -21.34
C GLY A 41 -16.40 17.81 -20.95
N GLU A 42 -17.24 18.54 -20.21
CA GLU A 42 -16.92 19.86 -19.67
C GLU A 42 -15.75 19.79 -18.68
N GLU A 43 -15.78 18.88 -17.72
CA GLU A 43 -14.69 18.66 -16.75
C GLU A 43 -13.36 18.32 -17.46
N ILE A 44 -13.39 17.44 -18.48
CA ILE A 44 -12.20 17.14 -19.27
C ILE A 44 -11.68 18.41 -19.98
N SER A 45 -12.57 19.22 -20.53
CA SER A 45 -12.20 20.45 -21.24
C SER A 45 -11.57 21.47 -20.27
N VAL A 46 -12.17 21.65 -19.10
CA VAL A 46 -11.62 22.48 -18.01
C VAL A 46 -10.23 22.00 -17.60
N LEU A 47 -10.00 20.69 -17.48
CA LEU A 47 -8.69 20.14 -17.13
C LEU A 47 -7.67 20.33 -18.25
N LEU A 48 -8.07 20.16 -19.51
CA LEU A 48 -7.21 20.42 -20.67
C LEU A 48 -6.76 21.88 -20.70
N ASP A 49 -7.70 22.82 -20.56
CA ASP A 49 -7.41 24.26 -20.56
C ASP A 49 -6.54 24.65 -19.35
N ARG A 50 -6.89 24.16 -18.16
CA ARG A 50 -6.16 24.44 -16.91
C ARG A 50 -4.71 23.98 -16.97
N PHE A 51 -4.45 22.81 -17.53
CA PHE A 51 -3.10 22.25 -17.63
C PHE A 51 -2.45 22.50 -19.00
N ASN A 52 -3.06 23.35 -19.83
CA ASN A 52 -2.58 23.68 -21.17
C ASN A 52 -2.25 22.44 -22.04
N CYS A 53 -3.10 21.42 -21.94
CA CYS A 53 -2.96 20.16 -22.67
C CYS A 53 -3.86 20.20 -23.91
N ARG A 54 -3.32 19.80 -25.07
CA ARG A 54 -4.03 19.86 -26.36
C ARG A 54 -4.97 18.69 -26.58
N ASN A 55 -4.75 17.58 -25.87
CA ASN A 55 -5.55 16.39 -25.99
C ASN A 55 -5.51 15.54 -24.72
N ARG A 56 -6.39 14.54 -24.65
CA ARG A 56 -6.54 13.65 -23.49
C ARG A 56 -5.27 12.83 -23.20
N ALA A 57 -4.50 12.45 -24.21
CA ALA A 57 -3.27 11.69 -24.02
C ALA A 57 -2.17 12.57 -23.40
N GLU A 58 -2.06 13.83 -23.84
CA GLU A 58 -1.16 14.83 -23.25
C GLU A 58 -1.55 15.12 -21.80
N LEU A 59 -2.86 15.21 -21.49
CA LEU A 59 -3.33 15.33 -20.11
C LEU A 59 -2.91 14.16 -19.23
N VAL A 60 -3.05 12.91 -19.72
CA VAL A 60 -2.62 11.72 -18.98
C VAL A 60 -1.10 11.75 -18.76
N ALA A 61 -0.32 12.04 -19.80
CA ALA A 61 1.13 12.15 -19.70
C ALA A 61 1.55 13.24 -18.70
N TYR A 62 0.92 14.42 -18.77
CA TYR A 62 1.12 15.51 -17.82
C TYR A 62 0.87 15.05 -16.38
N CYS A 63 -0.20 14.29 -16.13
CA CYS A 63 -0.53 13.80 -14.79
C CYS A 63 0.50 12.79 -14.25
N TYR A 64 1.12 11.96 -15.09
CA TYR A 64 2.21 11.08 -14.67
C TYR A 64 3.50 11.87 -14.38
N VAL A 65 3.89 12.80 -15.27
CA VAL A 65 5.09 13.62 -15.12
C VAL A 65 5.03 14.47 -13.84
N ASN A 66 3.85 15.04 -13.55
CA ASN A 66 3.61 15.87 -12.37
C ASN A 66 3.18 15.08 -11.13
N ARG A 67 3.26 13.73 -11.16
CA ARG A 67 2.94 12.83 -10.04
C ARG A 67 1.51 12.96 -9.50
N ILE A 68 0.59 13.51 -10.30
CA ILE A 68 -0.85 13.47 -10.03
C ILE A 68 -1.33 12.02 -10.12
N LEU A 69 -0.83 11.24 -11.08
CA LEU A 69 -0.99 9.78 -11.13
C LEU A 69 0.30 9.10 -10.63
N PRO A 70 0.19 7.94 -9.96
CA PRO A 70 1.36 7.23 -9.44
C PRO A 70 2.22 6.67 -10.56
N ILE A 71 3.52 6.93 -10.52
CA ILE A 71 4.48 6.41 -11.51
C ILE A 71 4.77 4.93 -11.24
N GLY A 72 4.90 4.13 -12.30
CA GLY A 72 5.20 2.70 -12.20
C GLY A 72 3.97 1.81 -11.96
N ILE A 73 2.78 2.42 -11.86
CA ILE A 73 1.51 1.70 -11.68
C ILE A 73 0.66 1.88 -12.93
N TRP A 74 0.35 0.75 -13.58
CA TRP A 74 -0.59 0.68 -14.68
C TRP A 74 -1.49 -0.55 -14.52
N PRO A 75 -2.83 -0.41 -14.60
CA PRO A 75 -3.59 0.84 -14.69
C PRO A 75 -3.52 1.69 -13.40
N PRO A 76 -3.63 3.03 -13.48
CA PRO A 76 -3.68 3.87 -12.29
C PRO A 76 -5.01 3.69 -11.53
N PRO A 77 -5.02 3.68 -10.19
CA PRO A 77 -6.24 3.46 -9.40
C PRO A 77 -7.26 4.59 -9.61
N CYS A 78 -8.55 4.22 -9.75
CA CYS A 78 -9.66 5.14 -10.01
C CYS A 78 -10.52 5.46 -8.77
N GLY A 79 -10.03 5.19 -7.56
CA GLY A 79 -10.65 5.61 -6.31
C GLY A 79 -9.75 6.60 -5.56
N PRO A 80 -10.17 7.13 -4.39
CA PRO A 80 -9.15 7.50 -3.41
C PRO A 80 -8.18 6.33 -3.33
N VAL A 81 -6.88 6.62 -3.34
CA VAL A 81 -5.91 5.64 -2.90
C VAL A 81 -6.27 5.45 -1.43
N GLU A 82 -7.18 4.53 -1.12
CA GLU A 82 -7.11 3.83 0.14
C GLU A 82 -5.65 3.40 0.17
N GLU A 83 -4.87 4.05 1.03
CA GLU A 83 -3.57 3.52 1.43
C GLU A 83 -3.84 2.04 1.62
N VAL A 84 -3.23 1.23 0.75
CA VAL A 84 -3.50 -0.19 0.67
C VAL A 84 -3.33 -0.72 2.08
N SER A 85 -4.44 -0.94 2.76
CA SER A 85 -4.53 -1.58 4.07
C SER A 85 -4.39 -3.11 3.90
N ASP A 86 -3.66 -3.53 2.86
CA ASP A 86 -3.05 -4.84 2.71
C ASP A 86 -1.52 -4.72 2.82
N VAL A 87 -1.00 -3.66 3.46
CA VAL A 87 0.39 -3.71 3.93
C VAL A 87 0.40 -4.81 4.99
N PHE A 88 0.98 -5.96 4.62
CA PHE A 88 1.28 -7.04 5.56
C PHE A 88 1.87 -6.44 6.83
N ASP A 89 1.15 -6.58 7.95
CA ASP A 89 1.62 -6.15 9.27
C ASP A 89 2.29 -7.35 9.95
N PRO A 90 3.62 -7.45 9.91
CA PRO A 90 4.35 -8.56 10.53
C PRO A 90 4.05 -8.68 12.03
N LEU A 91 3.83 -7.58 12.76
CA LEU A 91 3.58 -7.65 14.20
C LEU A 91 2.22 -8.28 14.50
N THR A 92 1.22 -8.01 13.67
CA THR A 92 -0.09 -8.65 13.77
C THR A 92 -0.01 -10.13 13.42
N ALA A 93 0.68 -10.50 12.34
CA ALA A 93 0.89 -11.91 11.97
C ALA A 93 1.63 -12.71 13.06
N LEU A 94 2.67 -12.13 13.66
CA LEU A 94 3.41 -12.78 14.76
C LEU A 94 2.55 -12.91 16.03
N ARG A 95 1.71 -11.91 16.34
CA ARG A 95 0.78 -11.97 17.48
C ARG A 95 -0.25 -13.10 17.29
N GLU A 96 -0.81 -13.23 16.10
CA GLU A 96 -1.77 -14.30 15.75
C GLU A 96 -1.14 -15.70 15.83
N ALA A 97 0.17 -15.81 15.54
CA ALA A 97 0.95 -17.02 15.75
C ALA A 97 1.25 -17.32 17.23
N GLY A 98 0.76 -16.49 18.17
CA GLY A 98 0.93 -16.69 19.61
C GLY A 98 2.30 -16.25 20.14
N LEU A 99 3.08 -15.48 19.38
CA LEU A 99 4.35 -14.92 19.84
C LEU A 99 4.09 -13.73 20.77
N PRO A 100 4.81 -13.60 21.91
CA PRO A 100 4.59 -12.54 22.89
C PRO A 100 5.21 -11.19 22.46
N VAL A 101 4.84 -10.69 21.28
CA VAL A 101 5.33 -9.42 20.71
C VAL A 101 5.06 -8.21 21.61
N ASP A 102 4.03 -8.27 22.45
CA ASP A 102 3.66 -7.19 23.37
C ASP A 102 4.58 -7.07 24.60
N GLN A 103 5.44 -8.07 24.84
CA GLN A 103 6.46 -8.04 25.91
C GLN A 103 7.80 -7.44 25.43
N LEU A 104 7.94 -7.22 24.12
CA LEU A 104 9.16 -6.69 23.52
C LEU A 104 9.29 -5.19 23.76
N SER A 105 10.54 -4.69 23.81
CA SER A 105 10.83 -3.25 23.82
C SER A 105 10.49 -2.59 22.48
N THR A 106 10.34 -1.26 22.46
CA THR A 106 10.03 -0.50 21.23
C THR A 106 11.03 -0.79 20.11
N ALA A 107 12.33 -0.77 20.41
CA ALA A 107 13.37 -1.04 19.42
C ALA A 107 13.29 -2.47 18.84
N GLN A 108 12.91 -3.46 19.66
CA GLN A 108 12.73 -4.84 19.17
C GLN A 108 11.48 -4.97 18.29
N ARG A 109 10.40 -4.27 18.63
CA ARG A 109 9.19 -4.24 17.79
C ARG A 109 9.45 -3.56 16.45
N GLU A 110 10.27 -2.50 16.42
CA GLU A 110 10.65 -1.83 15.17
C GLU A 110 11.41 -2.77 14.21
N VAL A 111 12.32 -3.60 14.75
CA VAL A 111 13.02 -4.60 13.94
C VAL A 111 12.05 -5.61 13.35
N LEU A 112 11.10 -6.11 14.14
CA LEU A 112 10.10 -7.06 13.67
C LEU A 112 9.06 -6.41 12.73
N ALA A 113 8.76 -5.13 12.93
CA ALA A 113 7.88 -4.34 12.05
C ALA A 113 8.45 -4.16 10.64
N ALA A 114 9.78 -4.30 10.48
CA ALA A 114 10.46 -4.21 9.19
C ALA A 114 10.47 -5.53 8.41
N LEU A 115 9.98 -6.63 8.98
CA LEU A 115 9.97 -7.94 8.32
C LEU A 115 8.98 -7.97 7.16
N THR A 116 9.40 -8.63 6.08
CA THR A 116 8.52 -9.02 4.98
C THR A 116 7.62 -10.19 5.36
N GLU A 117 6.60 -10.46 4.55
CA GLU A 117 5.69 -11.61 4.71
C GLU A 117 6.45 -12.95 4.75
N GLU A 118 7.40 -13.13 3.84
CA GLU A 118 8.22 -14.35 3.77
C GLU A 118 9.09 -14.52 5.02
N GLU A 119 9.72 -13.44 5.50
CA GLU A 119 10.58 -13.48 6.69
C GLU A 119 9.78 -13.76 7.96
N ALA A 120 8.60 -13.15 8.12
CA ALA A 120 7.71 -13.40 9.25
C ALA A 120 7.24 -14.86 9.27
N ALA A 121 6.92 -15.44 8.10
CA ALA A 121 6.56 -16.85 7.99
C ALA A 121 7.71 -17.79 8.43
N VAL A 122 8.96 -17.44 8.10
CA VAL A 122 10.14 -18.19 8.55
C VAL A 122 10.28 -18.12 10.08
N VAL A 123 10.09 -16.95 10.69
CA VAL A 123 10.16 -16.79 12.16
C VAL A 123 9.13 -17.66 12.87
N VAL A 124 7.88 -17.65 12.38
CA VAL A 124 6.80 -18.50 12.92
C VAL A 124 7.15 -19.99 12.78
N SER A 125 7.66 -20.42 11.61
CA SER A 125 8.10 -21.80 11.39
C SER A 125 9.24 -22.23 12.33
N VAL A 126 10.21 -21.36 12.58
CA VAL A 126 11.32 -21.64 13.51
C VAL A 126 10.81 -21.77 14.94
N GLN A 127 9.92 -20.86 15.37
CA GLN A 127 9.36 -20.92 16.73
C GLN A 127 8.55 -22.20 16.94
N HIS A 128 7.69 -22.61 16.00
CA HIS A 128 6.94 -23.85 16.12
C HIS A 128 7.86 -25.06 16.30
N ARG A 129 8.93 -25.16 15.50
CA ARG A 129 9.91 -26.25 15.62
C ARG A 129 10.67 -26.23 16.94
N LEU A 130 10.96 -25.05 17.49
CA LEU A 130 11.60 -24.93 18.81
C LEU A 130 10.65 -25.36 19.93
N VAL A 131 9.36 -24.98 19.86
CA VAL A 131 8.35 -25.41 20.82
C VAL A 131 8.13 -26.92 20.75
N GLU A 132 8.07 -27.50 19.55
CA GLU A 132 7.97 -28.95 19.36
C GLU A 132 9.19 -29.69 19.91
N ALA A 133 10.39 -29.15 19.68
CA ALA A 133 11.62 -29.72 20.23
C ALA A 133 11.66 -29.63 21.77
N ASP A 134 11.23 -28.51 22.35
CA ASP A 134 11.17 -28.31 23.80
C ASP A 134 10.11 -29.21 24.45
N ALA A 135 8.94 -29.36 23.81
CA ALA A 135 7.89 -30.29 24.25
C ALA A 135 8.33 -31.77 24.19
N GLY A 136 9.30 -32.11 23.35
CA GLY A 136 9.95 -33.43 23.30
C GLY A 136 11.09 -33.60 24.32
N THR A 137 11.52 -32.54 25.00
CA THR A 137 12.71 -32.51 25.87
C THR A 137 12.31 -32.34 27.34
N ASP A 138 11.34 -33.11 27.82
CA ASP A 138 11.00 -33.15 29.26
C ASP A 138 11.74 -34.29 29.99
N ALA A 139 13.04 -34.47 29.73
CA ALA A 139 13.80 -35.51 30.45
C ALA A 139 15.27 -35.23 30.82
N ASP A 140 16.15 -34.57 30.03
CA ASP A 140 17.59 -34.81 30.27
C ASP A 140 18.59 -33.63 30.19
N VAL A 141 18.18 -32.36 30.01
CA VAL A 141 19.18 -31.28 29.84
C VAL A 141 18.92 -30.03 30.68
N TRP A 142 18.72 -30.20 32.00
CA TRP A 142 18.91 -29.13 33.00
C TRP A 142 19.89 -29.52 34.11
N ALA A 143 20.88 -30.36 33.77
CA ALA A 143 21.98 -30.68 34.68
C ALA A 143 23.31 -30.17 34.10
N HIS A 144 23.52 -28.85 34.08
CA HIS A 144 24.89 -28.30 34.02
C HIS A 144 25.06 -27.16 35.04
N ASP A 145 25.61 -27.59 36.18
CA ASP A 145 26.50 -26.88 37.11
C ASP A 145 26.06 -25.55 37.74
N LEU A 146 25.23 -25.68 38.78
CA LEU A 146 25.46 -24.96 40.04
C LEU A 146 26.46 -25.76 40.89
N LYS A 147 27.74 -25.75 40.50
CA LYS A 147 28.84 -26.15 41.39
C LYS A 147 29.67 -24.92 41.74
N LEU A 148 29.48 -24.52 43.00
CA LEU A 148 30.49 -24.03 43.93
C LEU A 148 31.53 -23.04 43.36
N LEU A 149 31.39 -21.76 43.74
CA LEU A 149 32.36 -21.04 44.56
C LEU A 149 31.71 -19.78 45.15
#